data_AF-K6D5N9-F1
#
_entry.id   AF-K6D5N9-F1
#
_cell.length_a   1.000
_cell.length_b   1.000
_cell.length_c   1.000
_cell.angle_alpha   90.00
_cell.angle_beta   90.00
_cell.angle_gamma   90.00
#
_symmetry.space_group_name_H-M   'P 1'
#
loop_
_entity.id
_entity.type
_entity.pdbx_description
1 polymer ?
#
loop_
_entity_poly.entity_id
_entity_poly.type
_entity_poly.pdbx_seq_one_letter_code
_entity_poly.pdbx_strand_id
1 'polypeptide(L)'
;MNKTQLDFNLTVSRLIGEIQQLGTMITLCTEMIVEVEFRPHVKWTTVRIYKDDESFKKKIDGVESGFIYVSTEEKYFNDTPEKQQFTIKRLMKIKRQLINILKEKQINYGKLDYTIKTVEYKQYVI
;
A
#
# COMPACT_ATOMS: atom_id res chain seq x y z
N MET A 1 11.04 -23.23 4.22
CA MET A 1 9.80 -22.41 4.15
C MET A 1 8.77 -23.19 3.33
N ASN A 2 7.54 -23.34 3.83
CA ASN A 2 6.44 -23.96 3.07
C ASN A 2 6.18 -23.16 1.77
N LYS A 3 5.91 -23.84 0.65
CA LYS A 3 5.57 -23.24 -0.66
C LYS A 3 4.48 -22.16 -0.56
N THR A 4 3.42 -22.39 0.21
CA THR A 4 2.33 -21.43 0.46
C THR A 4 2.84 -20.15 1.15
N GLN A 5 3.78 -20.28 2.10
CA GLN A 5 4.37 -19.12 2.78
C GLN A 5 5.31 -18.33 1.86
N LEU A 6 6.04 -19.03 0.98
CA LEU A 6 6.88 -18.38 -0.03
C LEU A 6 6.01 -17.58 -1.01
N ASP A 7 4.94 -18.18 -1.51
CA ASP A 7 4.02 -17.54 -2.46
C ASP A 7 3.33 -16.31 -1.83
N PHE A 8 2.94 -16.40 -0.56
CA PHE A 8 2.42 -15.26 0.21
C PHE A 8 3.44 -14.12 0.31
N ASN A 9 4.67 -14.41 0.77
CA ASN A 9 5.70 -13.40 0.95
C ASN A 9 6.05 -12.69 -0.37
N LEU A 10 6.11 -13.44 -1.48
CA LEU A 10 6.35 -12.88 -2.81
C LEU A 10 5.18 -11.98 -3.26
N THR A 11 3.94 -12.41 -3.01
CA THR A 11 2.74 -11.62 -3.34
C THR A 11 2.71 -10.30 -2.57
N VAL A 12 2.96 -10.34 -1.26
CA VAL A 12 3.05 -9.14 -0.41
C VAL A 12 4.16 -8.22 -0.87
N SER A 13 5.36 -8.74 -1.11
CA SER A 13 6.50 -7.93 -1.56
C SER A 13 6.23 -7.22 -2.87
N ARG A 14 5.57 -7.90 -3.82
CA ARG A 14 5.13 -7.29 -5.09
C ARG A 14 4.11 -6.17 -4.87
N LEU A 15 3.07 -6.41 -4.06
CA LEU A 15 2.04 -5.41 -3.75
C LEU A 15 2.64 -4.17 -3.08
N ILE A 16 3.60 -4.35 -2.17
CA ILE A 16 4.30 -3.24 -1.51
C ILE A 16 5.10 -2.43 -2.52
N GLY A 17 5.83 -3.09 -3.42
CA GLY A 17 6.57 -2.42 -4.50
C GLY A 17 5.66 -1.58 -5.41
N GLU A 18 4.49 -2.11 -5.77
CA GLU A 18 3.49 -1.37 -6.54
C GLU A 18 2.93 -0.17 -5.75
N ILE A 19 2.59 -0.35 -4.48
CA ILE A 19 2.11 0.72 -3.58
C ILE A 19 3.16 1.83 -3.46
N GLN A 20 4.44 1.46 -3.32
CA GLN A 20 5.54 2.41 -3.24
C GLN A 20 5.67 3.22 -4.52
N GLN A 21 5.62 2.59 -5.70
CA GLN A 21 5.69 3.30 -6.98
C GLN A 21 4.51 4.26 -7.18
N LEU A 22 3.28 3.81 -6.87
CA LEU A 22 2.09 4.66 -6.94
C LEU A 22 2.20 5.84 -5.98
N GLY A 23 2.66 5.58 -4.75
CA GLY A 23 2.90 6.61 -3.74
C GLY A 23 3.93 7.65 -4.19
N THR A 24 5.09 7.20 -4.66
CA THR A 24 6.14 8.08 -5.21
C THR A 24 5.60 8.95 -6.33
N MET A 25 4.84 8.39 -7.26
CA MET A 25 4.28 9.16 -8.36
C MET A 25 3.22 10.16 -7.92
N ILE A 26 2.37 9.83 -6.93
CA ILE A 26 1.47 10.82 -6.31
C ILE A 26 2.30 11.97 -5.74
N THR A 27 3.37 11.68 -5.00
CA THR A 27 4.23 12.69 -4.39
C THR A 27 5.02 13.53 -5.39
N LEU A 28 5.39 12.96 -6.54
CA LEU A 28 6.09 13.71 -7.58
C LEU A 28 5.15 14.56 -8.45
N CYS A 29 3.88 14.19 -8.56
CA CYS A 29 2.94 14.81 -9.50
C CYS A 29 1.83 15.62 -8.82
N THR A 30 1.75 15.62 -7.49
CA THR A 30 0.73 16.32 -6.70
C THR A 30 1.32 16.94 -5.45
N GLU A 31 0.58 17.83 -4.81
CA GLU A 31 0.89 18.34 -3.47
C GLU A 31 0.86 17.27 -2.35
N MET A 32 0.32 16.08 -2.60
CA MET A 32 0.14 15.04 -1.59
C MET A 32 1.43 14.25 -1.33
N ILE A 33 1.75 14.00 -0.06
CA ILE A 33 2.88 13.15 0.32
C ILE A 33 2.39 11.74 0.68
N VAL A 34 2.97 10.70 0.06
CA VAL A 34 2.72 9.30 0.39
C VAL A 34 3.99 8.68 0.96
N GLU A 35 3.97 8.36 2.25
CA GLU A 35 5.05 7.65 2.94
C GLU A 35 4.72 6.16 2.96
N VAL A 36 5.61 5.34 2.40
CA VAL A 36 5.53 3.88 2.46
C VAL A 36 6.76 3.37 3.20
N GLU A 37 6.52 2.79 4.36
CA GLU A 37 7.56 2.22 5.21
C GLU A 37 7.38 0.71 5.25
N PHE A 38 8.35 -0.04 4.71
CA PHE A 38 8.37 -1.49 4.77
C PHE A 38 9.56 -1.97 5.60
N ARG A 39 9.27 -2.67 6.69
CA ARG A 39 10.26 -3.31 7.56
C ARG A 39 10.13 -4.84 7.46
N PRO A 40 10.86 -5.49 6.53
CA PRO A 40 10.70 -6.93 6.27
C PRO A 40 11.05 -7.80 7.47
N HIS A 41 12.01 -7.37 8.29
CA HIS A 41 12.48 -8.11 9.47
C HIS A 41 11.41 -8.25 10.58
N VAL A 42 10.44 -7.34 10.60
CA VAL A 42 9.28 -7.38 11.52
C VAL A 42 7.95 -7.52 10.77
N LYS A 43 8.01 -7.88 9.47
CA LYS A 43 6.86 -8.00 8.56
C LYS A 43 5.86 -6.83 8.67
N TRP A 44 6.39 -5.63 8.80
CA TRP A 44 5.57 -4.45 9.04
C TRP A 44 5.54 -3.59 7.79
N THR A 45 4.35 -3.20 7.35
CA THR A 45 4.19 -2.17 6.33
C THR A 45 3.27 -1.07 6.85
N THR A 46 3.72 0.17 6.75
CA THR A 46 2.90 1.34 7.00
C THR A 46 2.80 2.19 5.76
N VAL A 47 1.58 2.60 5.43
CA VAL A 47 1.31 3.58 4.38
C VAL A 47 0.60 4.77 5.01
N ARG A 48 1.18 5.95 4.86
CA ARG A 48 0.63 7.23 5.32
C ARG A 48 0.43 8.15 4.14
N ILE A 49 -0.74 8.77 4.06
CA ILE A 49 -1.06 9.75 3.01
C ILE A 49 -1.36 11.09 3.67
N TYR A 50 -0.61 12.10 3.29
CA TYR A 50 -0.73 13.48 3.72
C TYR A 50 -1.25 14.32 2.55
N LYS A 51 -2.12 15.29 2.83
CA LYS A 51 -2.72 16.14 1.80
C LYS A 51 -1.73 17.12 1.20
N ASP A 52 -0.77 17.57 1.99
CA ASP A 52 0.21 18.61 1.68
C ASP A 52 1.46 18.51 2.59
N ASP A 53 2.48 19.30 2.25
CA ASP A 53 3.72 19.47 3.03
C ASP A 53 3.46 19.94 4.47
N GLU A 54 2.44 20.77 4.71
CA GLU A 54 2.13 21.28 6.05
C GLU A 54 1.61 20.15 6.95
N SER A 55 0.72 19.31 6.41
CA SER A 55 0.22 18.09 7.04
C SER A 55 1.33 17.07 7.27
N PHE A 56 2.37 17.05 6.45
CA PHE A 56 3.55 16.22 6.70
C PHE A 56 4.45 16.80 7.80
N LYS A 57 4.71 18.12 7.79
CA LYS A 57 5.54 18.79 8.81
C LYS A 57 4.94 18.68 10.21
N LYS A 58 3.62 18.81 10.34
CA LYS A 58 2.91 18.59 11.61
C LYS A 58 3.21 17.21 12.23
N LYS A 59 3.41 16.16 11.42
CA LYS A 59 3.87 14.84 11.90
C LYS A 59 5.29 14.88 12.45
N ILE A 60 6.20 15.65 11.84
CA ILE A 60 7.56 15.86 12.36
C ILE A 60 7.50 16.57 13.72
N ASP A 61 6.56 17.50 13.87
CA ASP A 61 6.30 18.23 15.12
C ASP A 61 5.51 17.39 16.17
N GLY A 62 5.26 16.11 15.90
CA GLY A 62 4.58 15.19 16.82
C GLY A 62 3.05 15.26 16.80
N VAL A 63 2.46 16.01 15.87
CA VAL A 63 1.01 16.11 15.66
C VAL A 63 0.59 15.17 14.53
N GLU A 64 -0.24 14.17 14.82
CA GLU A 64 -0.65 13.21 13.79
C GLU A 64 -1.67 13.84 12.82
N SER A 65 -1.21 14.24 11.63
CA SER A 65 -2.01 14.93 10.61
C SER A 65 -2.06 14.20 9.26
N GLY A 66 -2.14 12.86 9.31
CA GLY A 66 -2.38 12.04 8.13
C GLY A 66 -3.88 11.95 7.81
N PHE A 67 -4.23 11.94 6.51
CA PHE A 67 -5.61 11.70 6.08
C PHE A 67 -5.95 10.20 6.06
N ILE A 68 -4.96 9.35 5.80
CA ILE A 68 -5.11 7.90 5.80
C ILE A 68 -3.85 7.28 6.43
N TYR A 69 -4.04 6.62 7.57
CA TYR A 69 -3.03 5.78 8.23
C TYR A 69 -3.44 4.31 8.06
N VAL A 70 -2.61 3.52 7.39
CA VAL A 70 -2.77 2.07 7.37
C VAL A 70 -1.46 1.42 7.81
N SER A 71 -1.40 1.03 9.08
CA SER A 71 -0.39 0.11 9.61
C SER A 71 -0.90 -1.33 9.45
N THR A 72 -0.05 -2.17 8.86
CA THR A 72 -0.15 -3.63 8.90
C THR A 72 0.87 -4.12 9.94
N GLU A 73 0.61 -3.85 11.22
CA GLU A 73 1.41 -4.36 12.33
C GLU A 73 1.21 -5.86 12.50
N GLU A 74 2.27 -6.62 12.19
CA GLU A 74 2.31 -8.08 12.27
C GLU A 74 3.27 -8.53 13.35
N LYS A 75 2.85 -8.55 14.60
CA LYS A 75 3.54 -9.43 15.55
C LYS A 75 3.03 -10.88 15.48
N TYR A 76 1.80 -11.15 14.99
CA TYR A 76 1.19 -12.51 15.04
C TYR A 76 0.13 -12.84 13.97
N PHE A 77 0.14 -12.18 12.80
CA PHE A 77 -1.03 -12.18 11.91
C PHE A 77 -0.92 -12.90 10.56
N ASN A 78 0.12 -13.65 10.19
CA ASN A 78 0.18 -14.30 8.84
C ASN A 78 0.60 -15.77 8.83
N ASP A 79 0.41 -16.43 9.95
CA ASP A 79 0.62 -17.85 10.17
C ASP A 79 -0.47 -18.74 9.58
N THR A 80 -1.67 -18.19 9.30
CA THR A 80 -2.77 -18.94 8.66
C THR A 80 -3.15 -18.37 7.29
N PRO A 81 -3.69 -19.19 6.36
CA PRO A 81 -4.16 -18.73 5.05
C PRO A 81 -5.19 -17.61 5.12
N GLU A 82 -6.12 -17.65 6.08
CA GLU A 82 -7.18 -16.64 6.24
C GLU A 82 -6.57 -15.27 6.58
N LYS A 83 -5.58 -15.26 7.47
CA LYS A 83 -4.94 -14.01 7.86
C LYS A 83 -3.99 -13.48 6.77
N GLN A 84 -3.31 -14.38 6.04
CA GLN A 84 -2.58 -14.02 4.82
C GLN A 84 -3.50 -13.34 3.78
N GLN A 85 -4.70 -13.87 3.56
CA GLN A 85 -5.69 -13.24 2.69
C GLN A 85 -6.13 -11.87 3.21
N PHE A 86 -6.31 -11.72 4.52
CA PHE A 86 -6.65 -10.43 5.13
C PHE A 86 -5.58 -9.37 4.85
N THR A 87 -4.30 -9.71 5.03
CA THR A 87 -3.16 -8.82 4.71
C THR A 87 -3.16 -8.42 3.24
N ILE A 88 -3.31 -9.39 2.33
CA ILE A 88 -3.41 -9.13 0.88
C ILE A 88 -4.59 -8.19 0.57
N LYS A 89 -5.77 -8.42 1.17
CA LYS A 89 -6.94 -7.56 0.98
C LYS A 89 -6.68 -6.12 1.44
N ARG A 90 -5.99 -5.92 2.56
CA ARG A 90 -5.62 -4.56 3.03
C ARG A 90 -4.67 -3.87 2.06
N LEU A 91 -3.61 -4.55 1.60
CA LEU A 91 -2.67 -3.99 0.61
C LEU A 91 -3.38 -3.65 -0.70
N MET A 92 -4.25 -4.52 -1.20
CA MET A 92 -5.06 -4.25 -2.39
C MET A 92 -5.99 -3.04 -2.23
N LYS A 93 -6.58 -2.87 -1.03
CA LYS A 93 -7.42 -1.69 -0.72
C LYS A 93 -6.59 -0.40 -0.78
N ILE A 94 -5.38 -0.41 -0.20
CA ILE A 94 -4.46 0.74 -0.27
C ILE A 94 -4.09 1.04 -1.72
N LYS A 95 -3.65 0.03 -2.48
CA LYS A 95 -3.33 0.17 -3.91
C LYS A 95 -4.48 0.82 -4.68
N ARG A 96 -5.72 0.38 -4.45
CA ARG A 96 -6.92 0.94 -5.08
C ARG A 96 -7.15 2.41 -4.70
N GLN A 97 -6.92 2.78 -3.44
CA GLN A 97 -7.01 4.17 -3.01
C GLN A 97 -6.00 5.05 -3.73
N LEU A 98 -4.72 4.62 -3.84
CA LEU A 98 -3.70 5.37 -4.57
C LEU A 98 -4.04 5.50 -6.07
N ILE A 99 -4.53 4.42 -6.69
CA ILE A 99 -5.00 4.46 -8.08
C ILE A 99 -6.14 5.47 -8.25
N ASN A 100 -7.08 5.53 -7.32
CA ASN A 100 -8.18 6.50 -7.38
C ASN A 100 -7.68 7.94 -7.27
N ILE A 101 -6.73 8.23 -6.37
CA ILE A 101 -6.08 9.55 -6.26
C ILE A 101 -5.46 9.95 -7.61
N LEU A 102 -4.72 9.03 -8.23
CA LEU A 102 -4.09 9.29 -9.53
C LEU A 102 -5.12 9.54 -10.63
N LYS A 103 -6.24 8.80 -10.64
CA LYS A 103 -7.36 9.04 -11.58
C LYS A 103 -8.00 10.40 -11.36
N GLU A 104 -8.30 10.76 -10.10
CA GLU A 104 -8.89 12.05 -9.73
C GLU A 104 -7.99 13.22 -10.16
N LYS A 105 -6.67 13.05 -10.04
CA LYS A 105 -5.65 14.02 -10.46
C LYS A 105 -5.27 13.92 -11.94
N GLN A 106 -5.93 13.05 -12.71
CA GLN A 106 -5.69 12.81 -14.14
C GLN A 106 -4.23 12.45 -14.49
N ILE A 107 -3.50 11.83 -13.55
CA ILE A 107 -2.12 11.39 -13.76
C ILE A 107 -2.12 10.05 -14.49
N ASN A 108 -1.39 9.98 -15.61
CA ASN A 108 -1.26 8.73 -16.36
C ASN A 108 -0.24 7.79 -15.69
N TYR A 109 -0.73 6.68 -15.15
CA TYR A 109 0.07 5.64 -14.50
C TYR A 109 0.15 4.33 -15.30
N GLY A 110 -0.36 4.32 -16.53
CA GLY A 110 -0.39 3.13 -17.39
C GLY A 110 0.99 2.67 -17.90
N LYS A 111 2.03 3.49 -17.72
CA LYS A 111 3.43 3.20 -18.11
C LYS A 111 4.30 2.67 -16.96
N LEU A 112 3.75 2.43 -15.77
CA LEU A 112 4.53 1.78 -14.70
C LEU A 112 4.86 0.34 -15.13
N ASP A 113 6.16 0.08 -15.29
CA ASP A 113 6.75 -1.08 -15.99
C ASP A 113 6.51 -2.45 -15.34
N TYR A 114 5.89 -2.47 -14.16
CA TYR A 114 5.41 -3.70 -13.56
C TYR A 114 3.94 -3.78 -13.88
N THR A 115 3.57 -4.73 -14.75
CA THR A 115 2.17 -5.10 -15.00
C THR A 115 1.42 -5.05 -13.67
N ILE A 116 0.68 -3.95 -13.46
CA ILE A 116 -0.44 -3.89 -12.55
C ILE A 116 -1.35 -4.96 -13.14
N LYS A 117 -1.19 -6.22 -12.72
CA LYS A 117 -2.19 -7.22 -13.04
C LYS A 117 -3.44 -6.64 -12.42
N THR A 118 -4.29 -6.07 -13.27
CA THR A 118 -5.66 -5.75 -12.98
C THR A 118 -6.19 -7.07 -12.46
N VAL A 119 -6.29 -7.19 -11.13
CA VAL A 119 -6.93 -8.34 -10.54
C VAL A 119 -8.37 -8.16 -10.99
N GLU A 120 -8.71 -8.85 -12.08
CA GLU A 120 -10.10 -9.00 -12.49
C GLU A 120 -10.81 -9.57 -11.27
N TYR A 121 -11.60 -8.72 -10.64
CA TYR A 121 -12.45 -9.08 -9.51
C TYR A 121 -13.49 -10.06 -10.03
N LYS A 122 -13.14 -11.35 -10.15
CA LYS A 122 -14.14 -12.39 -10.13
C LYS A 122 -14.68 -12.44 -8.70
N GLN A 123 -15.91 -11.94 -8.59
CA GLN A 123 -16.83 -12.02 -7.47
C GLN A 123 -16.51 -13.19 -6.53
N TYR A 124 -16.12 -12.87 -5.30
CA TYR A 124 -16.46 -13.71 -4.15
C TYR A 124 -17.61 -13.01 -3.42
N VAL A 125 -18.80 -13.16 -3.99
CA VAL A 125 -20.07 -13.04 -3.28
C VAL A 125 -20.41 -14.47 -2.88
N ILE A 126 -20.29 -14.79 -1.59
CA ILE A 126 -21.10 -15.80 -0.92
C ILE A 126 -21.48 -15.17 0.43
#